data_AF-A0A432MF47-F1
#
_entry.id   AF-A0A432MF47-F1
#
_cell.length_a   1.000
_cell.length_b   1.000
_cell.length_c   1.000
_cell.angle_alpha   90.00
_cell.angle_beta   90.00
_cell.angle_gamma   90.00
#
_symmetry.space_group_name_H-M   'P 1'
#
loop_
_entity.id
_entity.type
_entity.pdbx_description
1 polymer ?
#
loop_
_entity_poly.entity_id
_entity_poly.type
_entity_poly.pdbx_seq_one_letter_code
_entity_poly.pdbx_strand_id
1 'polypeptide(L)'
;MAKGNRGLPPSFKLDIPDQSGPVQLGDYLDEVDAAPVARPAAPRPAPQTNPPALAPEPTSPSENVVEFRRPHVAAEEVPRSVERSESRPAPQSDEPAAPKRRRRRIPKAPPRKQINTTPETQRMIDEIIDYVQTYSIQRDAKASEIFHALVLTLHESLEELDLSNVPARGRWGTPTAQAFPISLKSAFKTAIAKSQKKNPR
;
A
#
# COMPACT_ATOMS: atom_id res chain seq x y z
N MET A 1 14.25 -43.06 -30.10
CA MET A 1 12.92 -42.84 -29.49
C MET A 1 13.08 -42.83 -27.97
N ALA A 2 13.12 -41.65 -27.34
CA ALA A 2 13.21 -41.55 -25.87
C ALA A 2 11.82 -41.24 -25.31
N LYS A 3 11.23 -42.21 -24.58
CA LYS A 3 9.95 -42.06 -23.89
C LYS A 3 10.18 -41.16 -22.67
N GLY A 4 9.60 -39.97 -22.68
CA GLY A 4 9.65 -39.03 -21.55
C GLY A 4 8.81 -39.56 -20.39
N ASN A 5 9.46 -39.90 -19.29
CA ASN A 5 8.81 -40.16 -18.02
C ASN A 5 8.24 -38.84 -17.46
N ARG A 6 6.98 -38.53 -17.79
CA ARG A 6 6.21 -37.48 -17.10
C ARG A 6 5.48 -38.12 -15.93
N GLY A 7 5.93 -37.83 -14.70
CA GLY A 7 5.32 -38.30 -13.47
C GLY A 7 6.26 -38.15 -12.28
N LEU A 8 5.72 -38.27 -11.07
CA LEU A 8 6.53 -38.39 -9.86
C LEU A 8 7.46 -39.63 -9.99
N PRO A 9 8.70 -39.55 -9.50
CA PRO A 9 9.62 -40.67 -9.57
C PRO A 9 9.03 -41.87 -8.81
N PRO A 10 9.32 -43.11 -9.24
CA PRO A 10 8.82 -44.32 -8.59
C PRO A 10 9.30 -44.48 -7.13
N SER A 11 10.23 -43.64 -6.69
CA SER A 11 10.71 -43.53 -5.31
C SER A 11 9.96 -42.51 -4.44
N PHE A 12 8.96 -41.81 -4.97
CA PHE A 12 8.18 -40.85 -4.18
C PHE A 12 7.27 -41.59 -3.20
N LYS A 13 7.48 -41.34 -1.89
CA LYS A 13 6.59 -41.77 -0.81
C LYS A 13 6.17 -40.55 -0.01
N LEU A 14 4.86 -40.41 0.21
CA LEU A 14 4.30 -39.39 1.09
C LEU A 14 4.18 -40.01 2.48
N ASP A 15 5.01 -39.58 3.42
CA ASP A 15 4.92 -39.99 4.82
C ASP A 15 3.78 -39.20 5.49
N ILE A 16 2.54 -39.66 5.32
CA ILE A 16 1.40 -39.16 6.09
C ILE A 16 1.38 -39.97 7.38
N PRO A 17 1.51 -39.34 8.57
CA PRO A 17 1.26 -40.05 9.81
C PRO A 17 -0.21 -40.49 9.82
N ASP A 18 -0.45 -41.79 10.02
CA ASP A 18 -1.78 -42.38 10.20
C ASP A 18 -2.42 -41.82 11.47
N GLN A 19 -2.99 -40.63 11.37
CA GLN A 19 -3.90 -40.08 12.35
C GLN A 19 -5.30 -40.56 11.98
N SER A 20 -5.77 -41.56 12.71
CA SER A 20 -7.13 -42.10 12.62
C SER A 20 -8.14 -41.08 13.16
N GLY A 21 -8.38 -40.01 12.41
CA GLY A 21 -9.41 -39.03 12.72
C GLY A 21 -9.25 -37.73 11.91
N PRO A 22 -10.34 -36.98 11.68
CA PRO A 22 -10.24 -35.66 11.08
C PRO A 22 -9.34 -34.77 11.94
N VAL A 23 -8.41 -34.06 11.29
CA VAL A 23 -7.50 -33.11 11.94
C VAL A 23 -8.34 -32.05 12.64
N GLN A 24 -8.31 -32.02 13.97
CA GLN A 24 -8.98 -30.98 14.76
C GLN A 24 -8.20 -29.66 14.62
N LEU A 25 -8.74 -28.79 13.76
CA LEU A 25 -8.33 -27.39 13.69
C LEU A 25 -8.88 -26.71 14.94
N GLY A 26 -8.00 -26.19 15.80
CA GLY A 26 -8.42 -25.47 17.00
C GLY A 26 -9.24 -24.22 16.67
N ASP A 27 -10.26 -23.95 17.48
CA ASP A 27 -11.19 -22.84 17.30
C ASP A 27 -10.53 -21.49 17.63
N TYR A 28 -9.95 -20.85 16.62
CA TYR A 28 -9.29 -19.54 16.73
C TYR A 28 -10.27 -18.35 16.64
N LEU A 29 -11.53 -18.52 17.03
CA LEU A 29 -12.58 -17.49 16.92
C LEU A 29 -13.08 -16.91 18.25
N ASP A 30 -12.72 -17.49 19.40
CA ASP A 30 -13.25 -17.08 20.72
C ASP A 30 -12.33 -16.13 21.52
N GLU A 31 -11.15 -15.74 21.02
CA GLU A 31 -10.22 -14.86 21.76
C GLU A 31 -10.30 -13.37 21.35
N VAL A 32 -11.50 -12.82 21.09
CA VAL A 32 -11.65 -11.38 20.75
C VAL A 32 -12.26 -10.51 21.86
N ASP A 33 -12.72 -11.07 22.98
CA ASP A 33 -13.28 -10.28 24.08
C ASP A 33 -12.30 -10.07 25.24
N ALA A 34 -11.31 -9.21 25.01
CA ALA A 34 -10.60 -8.51 26.10
C ALA A 34 -9.95 -7.21 25.61
N ALA A 35 -10.75 -6.28 25.08
CA ALA A 35 -10.29 -4.89 24.93
C ALA A 35 -10.31 -4.20 26.32
N PRO A 36 -9.21 -3.57 26.77
CA PRO A 36 -9.18 -2.89 28.06
C PRO A 36 -10.03 -1.62 28.03
N VAL A 37 -10.99 -1.54 28.96
CA VAL A 37 -11.87 -0.39 29.22
C VAL A 37 -11.02 0.84 29.60
N ALA A 38 -11.16 1.94 28.84
CA ALA A 38 -10.58 3.23 29.19
C ALA A 38 -11.36 3.88 30.35
N ARG A 39 -10.65 4.30 31.41
CA ARG A 39 -11.23 5.06 32.54
C ARG A 39 -11.56 6.50 32.10
N PRO A 40 -12.70 7.09 32.54
CA PRO A 40 -13.03 8.47 32.22
C PRO A 40 -12.13 9.46 32.99
N ALA A 41 -11.69 10.51 32.29
CA ALA A 41 -10.92 11.62 32.84
C ALA A 41 -11.80 12.58 33.67
N ALA A 42 -11.22 13.13 34.74
CA ALA A 42 -11.85 14.07 35.66
C ALA A 42 -12.20 15.44 34.99
N PRO A 43 -13.18 16.20 35.53
CA PRO A 43 -13.74 17.36 34.86
C PRO A 43 -12.82 18.60 34.91
N ARG A 44 -12.83 19.33 33.79
CA ARG A 44 -12.12 20.59 33.54
C ARG A 44 -12.86 21.76 34.22
N PRO A 45 -12.19 22.68 34.95
CA PRO A 45 -12.85 23.87 35.47
C PRO A 45 -13.16 24.89 34.35
N ALA A 46 -14.28 25.58 34.55
CA ALA A 46 -15.01 26.43 33.60
C ALA A 46 -14.31 27.77 33.26
N PRO A 47 -14.75 28.47 32.19
CA PRO A 47 -14.13 29.68 31.66
C PRO A 47 -14.54 30.93 32.44
N GLN A 48 -13.57 31.78 32.79
CA GLN A 48 -13.85 33.11 33.33
C GLN A 48 -14.15 34.09 32.20
N THR A 49 -15.33 34.70 32.31
CA THR A 49 -15.86 35.80 31.52
C THR A 49 -15.53 37.12 32.22
N ASN A 50 -14.99 38.10 31.49
CA ASN A 50 -15.21 39.54 31.68
C ASN A 50 -14.64 40.35 30.49
N PRO A 51 -15.45 41.14 29.76
CA PRO A 51 -15.04 42.19 28.83
C PRO A 51 -15.34 43.61 29.39
N PRO A 52 -15.15 44.73 28.65
CA PRO A 52 -14.09 45.14 27.71
C PRO A 52 -13.51 46.55 28.05
N ALA A 53 -12.36 46.93 27.49
CA ALA A 53 -11.96 48.34 27.41
C ALA A 53 -11.07 48.66 26.19
N LEU A 54 -11.67 49.42 25.26
CA LEU A 54 -11.13 50.51 24.44
C LEU A 54 -10.00 50.25 23.39
N ALA A 55 -10.40 50.40 22.12
CA ALA A 55 -9.55 50.77 20.99
C ALA A 55 -9.15 52.26 21.05
N PRO A 56 -8.10 52.68 20.31
CA PRO A 56 -8.35 53.30 19.01
C PRO A 56 -7.40 52.85 17.87
N GLU A 57 -7.91 52.99 16.65
CA GLU A 57 -7.28 52.76 15.33
C GLU A 57 -6.26 53.88 14.91
N PRO A 58 -5.89 54.06 13.62
CA PRO A 58 -5.00 53.25 12.78
C PRO A 58 -3.86 54.11 12.15
N THR A 59 -2.75 53.49 11.74
CA THR A 59 -1.85 54.09 10.72
C THR A 59 -1.34 53.06 9.73
N SER A 60 -1.35 53.51 8.47
CA SER A 60 -1.23 52.87 7.17
C SER A 60 0.13 52.20 6.86
N PRO A 61 0.26 51.49 5.71
CA PRO A 61 1.23 50.44 5.46
C PRO A 61 2.48 50.90 4.69
N SER A 62 3.57 50.13 4.78
CA SER A 62 4.68 50.22 3.81
C SER A 62 5.50 48.92 3.71
N GLU A 63 5.60 48.46 2.45
CA GLU A 63 6.77 47.87 1.79
C GLU A 63 7.21 46.42 2.08
N ASN A 64 6.83 45.57 1.11
CA ASN A 64 7.67 44.58 0.42
C ASN A 64 9.17 44.62 0.77
N VAL A 65 9.73 43.48 1.22
CA VAL A 65 10.86 42.81 0.54
C VAL A 65 10.84 41.32 0.93
N VAL A 66 10.73 40.48 -0.10
CA VAL A 66 10.97 39.03 -0.03
C VAL A 66 12.47 38.81 -0.28
N GLU A 67 13.25 38.36 0.72
CA GLU A 67 14.61 37.87 0.50
C GLU A 67 14.64 36.34 0.57
N PHE A 68 14.60 35.70 -0.59
CA PHE A 68 14.93 34.29 -0.77
C PHE A 68 16.45 34.11 -0.67
N ARG A 69 16.94 33.32 0.29
CA ARG A 69 18.32 32.79 0.29
C ARG A 69 18.32 31.26 0.31
N ARG A 70 18.88 30.68 -0.76
CA ARG A 70 19.50 29.35 -0.86
C ARG A 70 20.58 29.44 -1.95
N PRO A 71 21.53 28.49 -2.05
CA PRO A 71 22.33 27.84 -1.02
C PRO A 71 23.84 27.95 -1.34
N HIS A 72 24.73 27.91 -0.34
CA HIS A 72 26.17 27.83 -0.58
C HIS A 72 26.65 26.38 -0.47
N VAL A 73 27.39 25.94 -1.49
CA VAL A 73 28.07 24.63 -1.61
C VAL A 73 29.58 24.90 -1.67
N ALA A 74 30.38 24.19 -0.87
CA ALA A 74 31.83 23.90 -0.99
C ALA A 74 32.25 23.12 0.28
N ALA A 75 32.68 21.85 0.29
CA ALA A 75 33.87 21.16 -0.26
C ALA A 75 35.07 21.07 0.74
N GLU A 76 35.76 19.91 0.73
CA GLU A 76 37.01 19.46 1.42
C GLU A 76 36.94 19.02 2.90
N GLU A 77 37.15 17.74 3.27
CA GLU A 77 38.31 16.78 3.25
C GLU A 77 39.21 16.85 4.54
N VAL A 78 39.01 15.96 5.54
CA VAL A 78 39.84 14.77 5.99
C VAL A 78 41.20 15.13 6.69
N PRO A 79 41.88 14.26 7.51
CA PRO A 79 41.57 13.51 8.74
C PRO A 79 42.54 13.85 9.92
N ARG A 80 42.40 13.24 11.11
CA ARG A 80 43.55 12.81 11.95
C ARG A 80 43.18 11.77 13.03
N SER A 81 43.86 10.64 12.97
CA SER A 81 43.97 9.57 13.97
C SER A 81 44.64 10.04 15.27
N VAL A 82 44.47 9.32 16.39
CA VAL A 82 45.47 8.40 17.00
C VAL A 82 44.91 7.80 18.31
N GLU A 83 44.90 6.47 18.30
CA GLU A 83 45.08 5.39 19.31
C GLU A 83 45.26 5.62 20.84
N ARG A 84 45.06 4.46 21.52
CA ARG A 84 45.53 3.97 22.83
C ARG A 84 44.52 4.12 23.98
N SER A 85 44.14 3.07 24.72
CA SER A 85 44.94 1.98 25.27
C SER A 85 44.11 0.77 25.75
N GLU A 86 44.75 -0.41 25.66
CA GLU A 86 44.55 -1.71 26.33
C GLU A 86 44.31 -1.60 27.86
N SER A 87 43.87 -2.55 28.71
CA SER A 87 43.38 -3.95 28.69
C SER A 87 42.98 -4.32 30.15
N ARG A 88 42.03 -5.26 30.38
CA ARG A 88 42.06 -6.37 31.40
C ARG A 88 40.70 -7.10 31.57
N PRO A 89 40.63 -8.31 32.16
CA PRO A 89 39.74 -9.39 31.75
C PRO A 89 38.54 -9.62 32.69
N ALA A 90 37.65 -10.52 32.22
CA ALA A 90 36.33 -10.88 32.72
C ALA A 90 36.23 -11.36 34.18
N PRO A 91 34.99 -11.44 34.70
CA PRO A 91 34.51 -12.63 35.38
C PRO A 91 33.34 -13.27 34.64
N GLN A 92 33.47 -14.58 34.42
CA GLN A 92 32.42 -15.48 33.96
C GLN A 92 31.26 -15.46 34.96
N SER A 93 30.05 -15.24 34.45
CA SER A 93 28.81 -15.61 35.13
C SER A 93 28.09 -16.61 34.23
N ASP A 94 28.12 -17.86 34.65
CA ASP A 94 27.31 -18.94 34.10
C ASP A 94 25.84 -18.68 34.44
N GLU A 95 25.12 -18.04 33.52
CA GLU A 95 23.67 -17.88 33.61
C GLU A 95 22.99 -18.89 32.68
N PRO A 96 22.04 -19.71 33.18
CA PRO A 96 21.43 -20.77 32.39
C PRO A 96 20.62 -20.19 31.21
N ALA A 97 20.97 -20.65 30.01
CA ALA A 97 20.40 -20.23 28.74
C ALA A 97 18.87 -20.36 28.73
N ALA A 98 18.17 -19.23 28.86
CA ALA A 98 16.75 -19.15 28.60
C ALA A 98 16.45 -19.60 27.16
N PRO A 99 15.43 -20.46 26.92
CA PRO A 99 15.13 -20.96 25.59
C PRO A 99 14.72 -19.80 24.69
N LYS A 100 15.54 -19.52 23.67
CA LYS A 100 15.25 -18.58 22.59
C LYS A 100 13.93 -18.99 21.94
N ARG A 101 12.84 -18.32 22.32
CA ARG A 101 11.52 -18.44 21.68
C ARG A 101 11.71 -18.27 20.17
N ARG A 102 11.59 -19.36 19.42
CA ARG A 102 11.55 -19.35 17.96
C ARG A 102 10.37 -18.46 17.55
N ARG A 103 10.67 -17.21 17.18
CA ARG A 103 9.69 -16.31 16.57
C ARG A 103 9.21 -16.99 15.29
N ARG A 104 7.99 -17.55 15.33
CA ARG A 104 7.29 -18.04 14.14
C ARG A 104 7.29 -16.89 13.14
N ARG A 105 7.95 -17.08 12.00
CA ARG A 105 7.97 -16.08 10.93
C ARG A 105 6.55 -15.99 10.39
N ILE A 106 5.86 -14.91 10.71
CA ILE A 106 4.55 -14.60 10.14
C ILE A 106 4.74 -14.57 8.62
N PRO A 107 3.90 -15.28 7.83
CA PRO A 107 3.99 -15.25 6.38
C PRO A 107 3.86 -13.80 5.90
N LYS A 108 4.82 -13.35 5.10
CA LYS A 108 4.83 -11.98 4.57
C LYS A 108 3.58 -11.81 3.71
N ALA A 109 2.75 -10.84 4.05
CA ALA A 109 1.62 -10.45 3.22
C ALA A 109 2.10 -10.14 1.79
N PRO A 110 1.28 -10.42 0.77
CA PRO A 110 1.62 -10.10 -0.62
C PRO A 110 1.98 -8.62 -0.78
N PRO A 111 2.94 -8.29 -1.66
CA PRO A 111 3.34 -6.90 -1.88
C PRO A 111 2.14 -6.08 -2.38
N ARG A 112 1.78 -5.05 -1.61
CA ARG A 112 0.74 -4.10 -2.00
C ARG A 112 1.26 -3.21 -3.12
N LYS A 113 0.59 -3.22 -4.27
CA LYS A 113 0.88 -2.30 -5.38
C LYS A 113 0.14 -0.99 -5.12
N GLN A 114 0.87 0.05 -4.74
CA GLN A 114 0.31 1.40 -4.60
C GLN A 114 0.25 2.07 -5.97
N ILE A 115 -0.91 2.60 -6.33
CA ILE A 115 -1.14 3.33 -7.57
C ILE A 115 -1.13 4.81 -7.25
N ASN A 116 -0.18 5.55 -7.82
CA ASN A 116 -0.18 7.00 -7.75
C ASN A 116 -1.15 7.53 -8.83
N THR A 117 -2.25 8.13 -8.41
CA THR A 117 -3.28 8.70 -9.28
C THR A 117 -3.24 10.23 -9.26
N THR A 118 -3.66 10.88 -10.35
CA THR A 118 -3.86 12.34 -10.35
C THR A 118 -5.11 12.70 -9.54
N PRO A 119 -5.21 13.92 -8.99
CA PRO A 119 -6.40 14.35 -8.24
C PRO A 119 -7.68 14.30 -9.09
N GLU A 120 -7.56 14.51 -10.40
CA GLU A 120 -8.68 14.35 -11.34
C GLU A 120 -9.14 12.89 -11.43
N THR A 121 -8.21 11.94 -11.54
CA THR A 121 -8.55 10.51 -11.55
C THR A 121 -9.15 10.04 -10.23
N GLN A 122 -8.74 10.63 -9.10
CA GLN A 122 -9.37 10.34 -7.80
C GLN A 122 -10.86 10.74 -7.81
N ARG A 123 -11.19 11.94 -8.29
CA ARG A 123 -12.59 12.37 -8.45
C ARG A 123 -13.39 11.42 -9.34
N MET A 124 -12.83 11.01 -10.47
CA MET A 124 -13.49 10.03 -11.35
C MET A 124 -13.74 8.68 -10.67
N ILE A 125 -12.82 8.23 -9.81
CA ILE A 125 -13.00 7.00 -9.03
C ILE A 125 -14.12 7.17 -8.01
N ASP A 126 -14.14 8.30 -7.29
CA ASP A 126 -15.17 8.60 -6.30
C ASP A 126 -16.56 8.69 -6.96
N GLU A 127 -16.67 9.34 -8.13
CA GLU A 127 -17.91 9.39 -8.92
C GLU A 127 -18.41 7.98 -9.32
N ILE A 128 -17.50 7.07 -9.69
CA ILE A 128 -17.86 5.68 -10.01
C ILE A 128 -18.32 4.95 -8.76
N ILE A 129 -17.64 5.14 -7.62
CA ILE A 129 -18.03 4.54 -6.33
C ILE A 129 -19.43 5.02 -5.95
N ASP A 130 -19.67 6.32 -5.98
CA ASP A 130 -20.96 6.92 -5.65
C ASP A 130 -22.05 6.41 -6.57
N TYR A 131 -21.78 6.27 -7.87
CA TYR A 131 -22.72 5.69 -8.81
C TYR A 131 -23.06 4.24 -8.45
N VAL A 132 -22.05 3.40 -8.21
CA VAL A 132 -22.26 2.00 -7.82
C VAL A 132 -23.04 1.92 -6.51
N GLN A 133 -22.66 2.68 -5.48
CA GLN A 133 -23.37 2.70 -4.21
C GLN A 133 -24.78 3.27 -4.32
N THR A 134 -25.05 4.19 -5.25
CA THR A 134 -26.39 4.76 -5.42
C THR A 134 -27.36 3.78 -6.07
N TYR A 135 -26.90 3.06 -7.09
CA TYR A 135 -27.73 2.23 -7.96
C TYR A 135 -27.61 0.71 -7.70
N SER A 136 -26.61 0.27 -6.93
CA SER A 136 -26.48 -1.12 -6.48
C SER A 136 -27.32 -1.38 -5.22
N ILE A 137 -27.62 -2.65 -4.99
CA ILE A 137 -28.20 -3.14 -3.74
C ILE A 137 -27.17 -2.99 -2.59
N GLN A 138 -25.88 -3.15 -2.90
CA GLN A 138 -24.77 -3.00 -1.95
C GLN A 138 -24.32 -1.55 -1.88
N ARG A 139 -24.76 -0.85 -0.83
CA ARG A 139 -24.45 0.56 -0.56
C ARG A 139 -23.04 0.77 -0.02
N ASP A 140 -22.34 -0.29 0.36
CA ASP A 140 -21.01 -0.29 0.99
C ASP A 140 -19.89 -0.72 0.04
N ALA A 141 -20.14 -0.69 -1.27
CA ALA A 141 -19.17 -1.06 -2.30
C ALA A 141 -17.86 -0.28 -2.15
N LYS A 142 -16.73 -1.01 -2.14
CA LYS A 142 -15.40 -0.43 -1.90
C LYS A 142 -14.66 -0.17 -3.21
N ALA A 143 -13.80 0.84 -3.20
CA ALA A 143 -12.89 1.14 -4.32
C ALA A 143 -12.08 -0.09 -4.78
N SER A 144 -11.67 -0.95 -3.83
CA SER A 144 -10.93 -2.18 -4.12
C SER A 144 -11.72 -3.19 -4.95
N GLU A 145 -13.03 -3.27 -4.75
CA GLU A 145 -13.91 -4.21 -5.45
C GLU A 145 -14.19 -3.72 -6.87
N ILE A 146 -14.44 -2.43 -7.02
CA ILE A 146 -14.60 -1.79 -8.33
C ILE A 146 -13.33 -1.94 -9.15
N PHE A 147 -12.17 -1.67 -8.54
CA PHE A 147 -10.88 -1.87 -9.21
C PHE A 147 -10.66 -3.34 -9.58
N HIS A 148 -11.01 -4.28 -8.71
CA HIS A 148 -10.94 -5.70 -9.00
C HIS A 148 -11.82 -6.09 -10.21
N ALA A 149 -13.06 -5.60 -10.26
CA ALA A 149 -13.98 -5.85 -11.37
C ALA A 149 -13.46 -5.29 -12.71
N LEU A 150 -12.87 -4.08 -12.68
CA LEU A 150 -12.23 -3.50 -13.87
C LEU A 150 -11.05 -4.35 -14.36
N VAL A 151 -10.21 -4.84 -13.44
CA VAL A 151 -9.08 -5.73 -13.77
C VAL A 151 -9.58 -7.05 -14.34
N LEU A 152 -10.60 -7.66 -13.75
CA LEU A 152 -11.20 -8.90 -14.26
C LEU A 152 -11.74 -8.72 -15.67
N THR A 153 -12.50 -7.65 -15.90
CA THR A 153 -13.07 -7.34 -17.22
C THR A 153 -11.97 -7.19 -18.28
N LEU A 154 -10.88 -6.49 -17.94
CA LEU A 154 -9.76 -6.33 -18.86
C LEU A 154 -9.01 -7.66 -19.07
N HIS A 155 -8.83 -8.45 -18.02
CA HIS A 155 -8.14 -9.74 -18.06
C HIS A 155 -8.87 -10.74 -18.97
N GLU A 156 -10.21 -10.80 -18.90
CA GLU A 156 -11.04 -11.62 -19.80
C GLU A 156 -10.91 -11.19 -21.27
N SER A 157 -10.54 -9.94 -21.53
CA SER A 157 -10.34 -9.40 -22.88
C SER A 157 -8.89 -9.41 -23.36
N LEU A 158 -7.95 -10.02 -22.61
CA LEU A 158 -6.51 -9.98 -22.96
C LEU A 158 -6.19 -10.60 -24.32
N GLU A 159 -6.90 -11.64 -24.74
CA GLU A 159 -6.69 -12.28 -26.05
C GLU A 159 -6.99 -11.33 -27.21
N GLU A 160 -7.90 -10.38 -27.00
CA GLU A 160 -8.35 -9.42 -28.01
C GLU A 160 -7.63 -8.06 -27.89
N LEU A 161 -6.69 -7.95 -26.94
CA LEU A 161 -5.95 -6.73 -26.67
C LEU A 161 -4.86 -6.52 -27.71
N ASP A 162 -5.13 -5.64 -28.66
CA ASP A 162 -4.17 -5.19 -29.65
C ASP A 162 -3.54 -3.86 -29.24
N LEU A 163 -2.21 -3.88 -29.03
CA LEU A 163 -1.41 -2.71 -28.67
C LEU A 163 -0.57 -2.17 -29.84
N SER A 164 -0.69 -2.73 -31.05
CA SER A 164 0.09 -2.31 -32.22
C SER A 164 -0.10 -0.83 -32.57
N ASN A 165 -1.30 -0.29 -32.31
CA ASN A 165 -1.65 1.11 -32.56
C ASN A 165 -1.33 2.05 -31.38
N VAL A 166 -0.82 1.54 -30.27
CA VAL A 166 -0.50 2.36 -29.09
C VAL A 166 0.91 2.94 -29.28
N PRO A 167 1.06 4.29 -29.30
CA PRO A 167 2.37 4.89 -29.47
C PRO A 167 3.28 4.59 -28.27
N ALA A 168 4.59 4.61 -28.49
CA ALA A 168 5.55 4.54 -27.40
C ALA A 168 5.30 5.68 -26.40
N ARG A 169 5.46 5.39 -25.11
CA ARG A 169 5.30 6.39 -24.06
C ARG A 169 6.36 7.48 -24.24
N GLY A 170 5.91 8.73 -24.44
CA GLY A 170 6.78 9.90 -24.50
C GLY A 170 7.44 10.23 -23.16
N ARG A 171 8.39 11.17 -23.18
CA ARG A 171 8.99 11.72 -21.95
C ARG A 171 7.92 12.41 -21.10
N TRP A 172 8.08 12.34 -19.78
CA TRP A 172 7.16 13.00 -18.85
C TRP A 172 6.95 14.47 -19.22
N GLY A 173 5.69 14.94 -19.18
CA GLY A 173 5.32 16.33 -19.48
C GLY A 173 5.17 16.66 -20.97
N THR A 174 5.52 15.75 -21.88
CA THR A 174 5.28 15.94 -23.32
C THR A 174 3.82 15.65 -23.69
N PRO A 175 3.28 16.27 -24.76
CA PRO A 175 1.95 15.94 -25.29
C PRO A 175 1.78 14.44 -25.57
N THR A 176 2.82 13.79 -26.09
CA THR A 176 2.83 12.34 -26.35
C THR A 176 2.69 11.50 -25.08
N ALA A 177 3.25 11.95 -23.95
CA ALA A 177 3.08 11.25 -22.68
C ALA A 177 1.65 11.40 -22.10
N GLN A 178 0.99 12.53 -22.36
CA GLN A 178 -0.41 12.74 -21.97
C GLN A 178 -1.37 11.95 -22.88
N ALA A 179 -1.03 11.79 -24.16
CA ALA A 179 -1.80 10.97 -25.09
C ALA A 179 -1.73 9.47 -24.78
N PHE A 180 -0.64 8.99 -24.17
CA PHE A 180 -0.42 7.56 -23.93
C PHE A 180 -1.54 6.87 -23.12
N PRO A 181 -1.98 7.40 -21.94
CA PRO A 181 -3.15 6.85 -21.24
C PRO A 181 -4.43 6.85 -22.08
N ILE A 182 -4.61 7.83 -22.96
CA ILE A 182 -5.80 7.94 -23.83
C ILE A 182 -5.79 6.86 -24.91
N SER A 183 -4.62 6.58 -25.50
CA SER A 183 -4.44 5.49 -26.45
C SER A 183 -4.68 4.13 -25.79
N LEU A 184 -4.14 3.91 -24.58
CA LEU A 184 -4.41 2.69 -23.80
C LEU A 184 -5.89 2.52 -23.50
N LYS A 185 -6.57 3.59 -23.04
CA LYS A 185 -8.01 3.59 -22.81
C LYS A 185 -8.78 3.14 -24.05
N SER A 186 -8.40 3.65 -25.23
CA SER A 186 -9.07 3.33 -26.49
C SER A 186 -8.86 1.86 -26.87
N ALA A 187 -7.63 1.34 -26.73
CA ALA A 187 -7.32 -0.07 -26.95
C ALA A 187 -8.12 -0.99 -26.01
N PHE A 188 -8.18 -0.66 -24.72
CA PHE A 188 -8.95 -1.42 -23.72
C PHE A 188 -10.44 -1.46 -24.07
N LYS A 189 -11.03 -0.31 -24.45
CA LYS A 189 -12.43 -0.26 -24.89
C LYS A 189 -12.69 -1.17 -26.10
N THR A 190 -11.78 -1.16 -27.08
CA THR A 190 -11.94 -2.02 -28.26
C THR A 190 -11.79 -3.51 -27.93
N ALA A 191 -10.87 -3.89 -27.05
CA ALA A 191 -10.65 -5.26 -26.63
C ALA A 191 -11.87 -5.81 -25.87
N ILE A 192 -12.38 -5.04 -24.90
CA ILE A 192 -13.57 -5.41 -24.12
C ILE A 192 -14.78 -5.58 -25.04
N ALA A 193 -15.00 -4.63 -25.97
CA ALA A 193 -16.11 -4.71 -26.91
C ALA A 193 -16.02 -5.92 -27.85
N LYS A 194 -14.81 -6.33 -28.27
CA LYS A 194 -14.60 -7.54 -29.07
C LYS A 194 -14.84 -8.81 -28.26
N SER A 195 -14.31 -8.87 -27.03
CA SER A 195 -14.48 -10.02 -26.14
C SER A 195 -15.95 -10.29 -25.82
N GLN A 196 -16.73 -9.24 -25.55
CA GLN A 196 -18.19 -9.37 -25.32
C GLN A 196 -18.94 -9.91 -26.54
N LYS A 197 -18.53 -9.55 -27.76
CA LYS A 197 -19.13 -10.11 -29.00
C LYS A 197 -18.79 -11.58 -29.21
N LYS A 198 -17.58 -12.00 -28.79
CA LYS A 198 -17.10 -13.38 -28.88
C LYS A 198 -17.76 -14.28 -27.84
N ASN A 199 -18.08 -13.72 -26.67
CA ASN A 199 -18.66 -14.46 -25.55
C ASN A 199 -19.95 -13.77 -25.03
N PRO A 200 -21.04 -13.78 -25.81
CA PRO A 200 -22.33 -13.31 -25.33
C PRO A 200 -22.81 -14.29 -24.25
N ARG A 201 -22.70 -13.89 -22.99
CA ARG A 201 -23.30 -14.61 -21.86
C ARG A 201 -24.82 -14.49 -21.88
#